data_AF-A0A7S3V0I3-F1
#
_entry.id   AF-A0A7S3V0I3-F1
#
_cell.length_a   1.000
_cell.length_b   1.000
_cell.length_c   1.000
_cell.angle_alpha   90.00
_cell.angle_beta   90.00
_cell.angle_gamma   90.00
#
_symmetry.space_group_name_H-M   'P 1'
#
loop_
_entity.id
_entity.type
_entity.pdbx_description
1 polymer ?
#
loop_
_entity_poly.entity_id
_entity_poly.type
_entity_poly.pdbx_seq_one_letter_code
_entity_poly.pdbx_strand_id
1 'polypeptide(L)'
;NINQEIEVNAFGLLWFGPDIICIINRKGLKYNLLFYPRDHLDDYSLLCSYDLPSLPMATDVNFVEKTIVIHYATDMCVYYVELVQNSTGNNPGTKTVDESPNLLTGGSANVVVKLVSRVKYLGSKSPRSGQVEKEIDPAISICILPCGSTRRTGLEIRLPKCVVLTAHGNLYVVDTDIGECSMISEHVEQVLTHSWDDIQSPSGKRYLSQSGIHKTRINLPSAVLFTVWICDSSGLRLWLPALDDNGDVLNTRCAHFDLEVYPMSVLQSHGVVVGLGQRDNGIQGLQDWYWPCYQVSVRVQPSTHGLLRWLVQADRMDLAADVLLQSSQHLAFFRESVELLLYSAVESDYRQECEISILPRVLNLLRKGKSTIVIPAQAFASIVAACARKLEQSRWDLLFPRVGKPEQFFNDCIYYGDLRTAAGFCLIADHYNPENSRQRMTALRKSAEKNNDILLLNEINHYAQIRL
;
A
#
# COMPACT_ATOMS: atom_id res chain seq x y z
N ASN A 1 31.94 32.18 -12.81
CA ASN A 1 30.72 32.54 -12.07
C ASN A 1 30.21 31.31 -11.38
N ILE A 2 30.72 31.14 -10.17
CA ILE A 2 30.51 30.03 -9.27
C ILE A 2 29.49 30.55 -8.24
N ASN A 3 28.43 29.77 -8.01
CA ASN A 3 27.46 29.89 -6.92
C ASN A 3 26.64 31.19 -6.87
N GLN A 4 25.58 31.27 -7.69
CA GLN A 4 24.36 31.97 -7.29
C GLN A 4 23.51 30.99 -6.48
N GLU A 5 23.99 30.60 -5.30
CA GLU A 5 23.14 29.93 -4.32
C GLU A 5 22.21 31.00 -3.75
N ILE A 6 20.93 30.91 -4.10
CA ILE A 6 19.90 31.83 -3.62
C ILE A 6 19.23 31.21 -2.41
N GLU A 7 19.11 32.00 -1.34
CA GLU A 7 18.31 31.64 -0.19
C GLU A 7 16.83 31.87 -0.52
N VAL A 8 16.13 30.80 -0.92
CA VAL A 8 14.69 30.84 -1.15
C VAL A 8 13.97 30.49 0.15
N ASN A 9 13.21 31.44 0.69
CA ASN A 9 12.41 31.21 1.90
C ASN A 9 11.17 30.36 1.58
N ALA A 10 11.31 29.04 1.72
CA ALA A 10 10.26 28.08 1.40
C ALA A 10 9.41 27.74 2.64
N PHE A 11 8.14 28.11 2.61
CA PHE A 11 7.12 27.66 3.59
C PHE A 11 6.59 26.27 3.27
N GLY A 12 6.70 25.85 2.01
CA GLY A 12 6.30 24.52 1.55
C GLY A 12 6.96 24.20 0.22
N LEU A 13 7.15 22.90 -0.03
CA LEU A 13 7.78 22.39 -1.24
C LEU A 13 6.92 21.25 -1.79
N LEU A 14 6.63 21.30 -3.09
CA LEU A 14 5.81 20.33 -3.80
C LEU A 14 6.50 19.91 -5.09
N TRP A 15 6.40 18.63 -5.41
CA TRP A 15 6.82 18.12 -6.71
C TRP A 15 5.63 18.13 -7.65
N PHE A 16 5.77 18.79 -8.80
CA PHE A 16 4.78 18.73 -9.87
C PHE A 16 5.32 17.87 -11.02
N GLY A 17 5.24 16.56 -10.80
CA GLY A 17 5.88 15.59 -11.68
C GLY A 17 7.41 15.58 -11.53
N PRO A 18 8.13 14.93 -12.47
CA PRO A 18 9.55 14.62 -12.32
C PRO A 18 10.49 15.81 -12.51
N ASP A 19 10.03 16.88 -13.17
CA ASP A 19 10.89 17.92 -13.73
C ASP A 19 10.60 19.33 -13.17
N ILE A 20 9.58 19.49 -12.32
CA ILE A 20 9.14 20.79 -11.82
C ILE A 20 9.00 20.75 -10.29
N ILE A 21 9.61 21.73 -9.63
CA ILE A 21 9.47 21.98 -8.20
C ILE A 21 8.60 23.22 -8.03
N CYS A 22 7.60 23.11 -7.16
CA CYS A 22 6.77 24.23 -6.75
C CYS A 22 7.13 24.63 -5.32
N ILE A 23 7.38 25.92 -5.11
CA ILE A 23 7.77 26.47 -3.81
C ILE A 23 6.70 27.46 -3.36
N ILE A 24 6.19 27.25 -2.15
CA ILE A 24 5.33 28.22 -1.47
C ILE A 24 6.25 29.20 -0.77
N ASN A 25 6.34 30.42 -1.28
CA ASN A 25 7.18 31.48 -0.74
C ASN A 25 6.32 32.54 -0.04
N ARG A 26 6.87 33.19 0.98
CA ARG A 26 6.28 34.34 1.65
C ARG A 26 7.10 35.60 1.34
N LYS A 27 6.47 36.56 0.67
CA LYS A 27 7.04 37.89 0.41
C LYS A 27 6.29 38.93 1.23
N GLY A 28 6.80 39.23 2.42
CA GLY A 28 6.14 40.13 3.38
C GLY A 28 4.85 39.51 3.96
N LEU A 29 3.70 40.08 3.60
CA LEU A 29 2.36 39.58 3.99
C LEU A 29 1.67 38.76 2.89
N LYS A 30 2.29 38.65 1.71
CA LYS A 30 1.74 37.88 0.58
C LYS A 30 2.41 36.51 0.49
N TYR A 31 1.64 35.54 0.01
CA TYR A 31 2.10 34.19 -0.27
C TYR A 31 2.02 33.94 -1.77
N ASN A 32 3.03 33.30 -2.33
CA ASN A 32 3.14 33.06 -3.76
C ASN A 32 3.55 31.61 -4.01
N LEU A 33 3.00 31.01 -5.06
CA LEU A 33 3.43 29.72 -5.59
C LEU A 33 4.40 29.96 -6.75
N LEU A 34 5.64 29.55 -6.57
CA LEU A 34 6.73 29.72 -7.53
C LEU A 34 7.03 28.38 -8.19
N PHE A 35 7.18 28.35 -9.51
CA PHE A 35 7.50 27.14 -10.27
C PHE A 35 8.90 27.23 -10.86
N TYR A 36 9.70 26.21 -10.60
CA TYR A 36 11.08 26.09 -11.07
C TYR A 36 11.30 24.74 -11.76
N PRO A 37 12.19 24.66 -12.76
CA PRO A 37 12.74 23.38 -13.19
C PRO A 37 13.45 22.70 -12.02
N ARG A 38 13.40 21.38 -11.97
CA ARG A 38 14.00 20.57 -10.91
C ARG A 38 15.48 20.89 -10.64
N ASP A 39 16.24 21.10 -11.71
CA ASP A 39 17.70 21.25 -11.63
C ASP A 39 18.15 22.73 -11.59
N HIS A 40 17.22 23.68 -11.68
CA HIS A 40 17.52 25.11 -11.76
C HIS A 40 16.58 25.90 -10.83
N LEU A 41 17.09 26.31 -9.68
CA LEU A 41 16.39 27.16 -8.70
C LEU A 41 17.06 28.54 -8.63
N ASP A 42 16.98 29.30 -9.71
CA ASP A 42 17.52 30.65 -9.80
C ASP A 42 16.49 31.64 -10.38
N ASP A 43 16.67 32.94 -10.13
CA ASP A 43 15.70 33.96 -10.53
C ASP A 43 15.42 33.97 -12.06
N TYR A 44 16.38 33.52 -12.86
CA TYR A 44 16.25 33.45 -14.31
C TYR A 44 15.51 32.21 -14.82
N SER A 45 15.39 31.16 -13.99
CA SER A 45 14.66 29.92 -14.34
C SER A 45 13.24 29.88 -13.80
N LEU A 46 12.78 30.93 -13.11
CA LEU A 46 11.41 31.04 -12.64
C LEU A 46 10.42 30.91 -13.81
N LEU A 47 9.66 29.81 -13.84
CA LEU A 47 8.71 29.51 -14.90
C LEU A 47 7.39 30.26 -14.73
N CYS A 48 6.95 30.41 -13.48
CA CYS A 48 5.69 31.07 -13.12
C CYS A 48 5.69 31.50 -11.65
N SER A 49 5.04 32.63 -11.37
CA SER A 49 4.70 33.08 -10.02
C SER A 49 3.20 33.34 -9.95
N TYR A 50 2.53 32.70 -9.01
CA TYR A 50 1.09 32.83 -8.80
C TYR A 50 0.79 33.30 -7.37
N ASP A 51 0.07 34.41 -7.24
CA ASP A 51 -0.30 34.97 -5.92
C ASP A 51 -1.39 34.10 -5.25
N LEU A 52 -1.12 33.68 -4.02
CA LEU A 52 -2.05 32.91 -3.18
C LEU A 52 -2.86 33.85 -2.27
N PRO A 53 -4.12 33.50 -1.95
CA PRO A 53 -5.01 34.35 -1.16
C PRO A 53 -4.57 34.51 0.30
N SER A 54 -4.00 33.48 0.91
CA SER A 54 -3.58 33.45 2.31
C SER A 54 -2.55 32.33 2.54
N LEU A 55 -2.15 32.10 3.79
CA LEU A 55 -1.22 31.03 4.17
C LEU A 55 -1.85 29.65 3.90
N PRO A 56 -1.25 28.82 3.03
CA PRO A 56 -1.63 27.42 2.87
C PRO A 56 -1.43 26.64 4.17
N MET A 57 -2.40 25.80 4.53
CA MET A 57 -2.31 24.91 5.70
C MET A 57 -1.85 23.51 5.30
N ALA A 58 -2.43 22.98 4.23
CA ALA A 58 -2.05 21.70 3.65
C ALA A 58 -2.18 21.77 2.13
N THR A 59 -1.37 21.01 1.44
CA THR A 59 -1.31 21.00 -0.03
C THR A 59 -1.02 19.59 -0.55
N ASP A 60 -1.66 19.23 -1.65
CA ASP A 60 -1.33 18.00 -2.38
C ASP A 60 -1.42 18.24 -3.90
N VAL A 61 -0.75 17.39 -4.67
CA VAL A 61 -0.58 17.52 -6.11
C VAL A 61 -0.97 16.23 -6.82
N ASN A 62 -1.83 16.33 -7.82
CA ASN A 62 -2.09 15.27 -8.79
C ASN A 62 -1.51 15.70 -10.14
N PHE A 63 -0.30 15.22 -10.43
CA PHE A 63 0.41 15.55 -11.67
C PHE A 63 -0.32 15.03 -12.93
N VAL A 64 -0.97 13.86 -12.85
CA VAL A 64 -1.65 13.23 -13.99
C VAL A 64 -2.82 14.08 -14.47
N GLU A 65 -3.61 14.61 -13.52
CA GLU A 65 -4.74 15.49 -13.80
C GLU A 65 -4.34 16.97 -13.88
N LYS A 66 -3.06 17.26 -13.61
CA LYS A 66 -2.47 18.58 -13.57
C LYS A 66 -3.14 19.52 -12.56
N THR A 67 -3.50 18.98 -11.39
CA THR A 67 -4.19 19.72 -10.34
C THR A 67 -3.33 19.86 -9.09
N ILE A 68 -3.43 21.03 -8.46
CA ILE A 68 -2.88 21.31 -7.13
C ILE A 68 -4.06 21.70 -6.26
N VAL A 69 -4.22 21.02 -5.13
CA VAL A 69 -5.24 21.37 -4.14
C VAL A 69 -4.56 22.00 -2.94
N ILE A 70 -5.07 23.17 -2.55
CA ILE A 70 -4.59 23.91 -1.39
C ILE A 70 -5.73 24.10 -0.41
N HIS A 71 -5.52 23.62 0.82
CA HIS A 71 -6.40 23.84 1.96
C HIS A 71 -5.95 25.11 2.70
N TYR A 72 -6.87 26.07 2.85
CA TYR A 72 -6.71 27.26 3.69
C TYR A 72 -7.58 27.15 4.94
N ALA A 73 -7.52 28.14 5.83
CA ALA A 73 -8.28 28.12 7.08
C ALA A 73 -9.79 27.97 6.89
N THR A 74 -10.37 28.53 5.83
CA THR A 74 -11.83 28.62 5.66
C THR A 74 -12.36 27.89 4.43
N ASP A 75 -11.48 27.47 3.55
CA ASP A 75 -11.80 27.12 2.18
C ASP A 75 -10.71 26.28 1.53
N MET A 76 -11.11 25.54 0.51
CA MET A 76 -10.24 24.71 -0.31
C MET A 76 -10.23 25.27 -1.74
N CYS A 77 -9.05 25.44 -2.31
CA CYS A 77 -8.88 25.87 -3.70
C CYS A 77 -8.27 24.76 -4.54
N VAL A 78 -8.83 24.57 -5.74
CA VAL A 78 -8.29 23.69 -6.77
C VAL A 78 -7.69 24.55 -7.87
N TYR A 79 -6.39 24.37 -8.12
CA TYR A 79 -5.65 25.01 -9.19
C TYR A 79 -5.33 24.01 -10.29
N TYR A 80 -5.52 24.40 -11.54
CA TYR A 80 -5.08 23.65 -12.72
C TYR A 80 -3.81 24.25 -13.28
N VAL A 81 -2.83 23.41 -13.59
CA VAL A 81 -1.48 23.81 -14.01
C VAL A 81 -1.20 23.28 -15.41
N GLU A 82 -1.08 24.18 -16.38
CA GLU A 82 -0.80 23.83 -17.76
C GLU A 82 0.67 24.11 -18.11
N LEU A 83 1.37 23.09 -18.61
CA LEU A 83 2.72 23.22 -19.15
C LEU A 83 2.62 23.55 -20.64
N VAL A 84 2.97 24.79 -21.02
CA VAL A 84 2.93 25.28 -22.40
C VAL A 84 4.35 25.29 -22.94
N GLN A 85 4.58 24.57 -24.04
CA GLN A 85 5.83 24.68 -24.80
C GLN A 85 5.70 25.83 -25.81
N ASN A 86 6.62 26.79 -25.76
CA ASN A 86 6.72 27.82 -26.79
C ASN A 86 7.33 27.20 -28.06
N SER A 87 6.49 26.80 -29.02
CA SER A 87 6.97 26.44 -30.35
C SER A 87 7.38 27.71 -31.11
N THR A 88 8.68 27.98 -31.16
CA THR A 88 9.22 29.00 -32.05
C THR A 88 9.25 28.46 -33.48
N GLY A 89 8.36 28.98 -34.36
CA GLY A 89 8.55 28.90 -35.81
C GLY A 89 7.34 28.42 -36.62
N ASN A 90 6.62 29.37 -37.22
CA ASN A 90 5.77 29.12 -38.39
C ASN A 90 6.58 28.52 -39.54
N ASN A 91 6.14 27.38 -40.09
CA ASN A 91 6.26 27.05 -41.51
C ASN A 91 5.15 26.03 -41.88
N PRO A 92 4.30 26.30 -42.89
CA PRO A 92 3.29 25.34 -43.32
C PRO A 92 3.92 24.38 -44.33
N GLY A 93 3.96 23.09 -43.98
CA GLY A 93 4.18 22.00 -44.94
C GLY A 93 5.40 21.14 -44.65
N THR A 94 5.20 20.05 -43.92
CA THR A 94 5.28 18.67 -44.42
C THR A 94 5.04 17.73 -43.23
N LYS A 95 4.05 16.85 -43.35
CA LYS A 95 3.88 15.70 -42.45
C LYS A 95 5.01 14.72 -42.76
N THR A 96 5.72 14.25 -41.73
CA THR A 96 5.79 12.84 -41.28
C THR A 96 6.99 12.62 -40.35
N VAL A 97 6.81 11.65 -39.44
CA VAL A 97 7.82 10.83 -38.73
C VAL A 97 8.10 11.20 -37.26
N ASP A 98 7.67 10.28 -36.41
CA ASP A 98 8.14 9.93 -35.05
C ASP A 98 8.27 11.05 -34.01
N GLU A 99 7.13 11.39 -33.40
CA GLU A 99 7.13 12.15 -32.15
C GLU A 99 7.74 11.30 -31.03
N SER A 100 8.94 11.69 -30.56
CA SER A 100 9.56 11.40 -29.25
C SER A 100 9.43 12.66 -28.38
N PRO A 101 9.12 12.65 -27.06
CA PRO A 101 8.96 13.81 -26.23
C PRO A 101 10.24 13.87 -25.42
N ASN A 102 11.31 14.28 -26.08
CA ASN A 102 12.41 14.81 -25.30
C ASN A 102 11.88 16.16 -24.79
N LEU A 103 11.23 16.12 -23.62
CA LEU A 103 10.76 17.30 -22.92
C LEU A 103 11.98 17.93 -22.26
N LEU A 104 12.22 19.19 -22.66
CA LEU A 104 13.15 20.15 -22.05
C LEU A 104 14.64 19.96 -22.37
N THR A 105 14.98 19.87 -23.66
CA THR A 105 16.25 20.41 -24.15
C THR A 105 15.99 21.59 -25.08
N GLY A 106 16.02 22.81 -24.52
CA GLY A 106 16.27 24.04 -25.29
C GLY A 106 15.09 24.95 -25.65
N GLY A 107 13.90 24.78 -25.06
CA GLY A 107 12.78 25.73 -25.23
C GLY A 107 12.26 26.23 -23.88
N SER A 108 11.99 27.54 -23.76
CA SER A 108 11.36 28.12 -22.57
C SER A 108 9.95 27.54 -22.40
N ALA A 109 9.81 26.57 -21.50
CA ALA A 109 8.50 26.08 -21.07
C ALA A 109 7.86 27.13 -20.16
N ASN A 110 6.63 27.53 -20.48
CA ASN A 110 5.86 28.44 -19.64
C ASN A 110 4.85 27.63 -18.84
N VAL A 111 4.72 27.94 -17.55
CA VAL A 111 3.72 27.33 -16.67
C VAL A 111 2.55 28.29 -16.49
N VAL A 112 1.34 27.82 -16.77
CA VAL A 112 0.11 28.62 -16.59
C VAL A 112 -0.70 28.00 -15.46
N VAL A 113 -0.94 28.77 -14.41
CA VAL A 113 -1.76 28.37 -13.26
C VAL A 113 -3.11 29.06 -13.33
N LYS A 114 -4.19 28.29 -13.17
CA LYS A 114 -5.57 28.79 -13.17
C LYS A 114 -6.29 28.28 -11.93
N LEU A 115 -6.91 29.19 -11.16
CA LEU A 115 -7.87 28.80 -10.13
C LEU A 115 -9.12 28.25 -10.82
N VAL A 116 -9.44 26.98 -10.57
CA VAL A 116 -10.60 26.29 -11.15
C VAL A 116 -11.78 26.31 -10.20
N SER A 117 -11.52 26.12 -8.91
CA SER A 117 -12.56 26.07 -7.89
C SER A 117 -12.07 26.63 -6.58
N ARG A 118 -12.98 27.27 -5.85
CA ARG A 118 -12.77 27.77 -4.49
C ARG A 118 -14.03 27.48 -3.70
N VAL A 119 -13.93 26.56 -2.76
CA VAL A 119 -15.07 26.00 -2.05
C VAL A 119 -14.92 26.23 -0.57
N LYS A 120 -15.98 26.75 0.05
CA LYS A 120 -16.09 26.83 1.51
C LYS A 120 -16.70 25.53 2.02
N TYR A 121 -16.27 25.11 3.21
CA TYR A 121 -16.85 23.95 3.86
C TYR A 121 -18.33 24.18 4.15
N LEU A 122 -19.17 23.31 3.59
CA LEU A 122 -20.55 23.15 4.03
C LEU A 122 -20.51 22.20 5.23
N GLY A 123 -21.16 22.60 6.34
CA GLY A 123 -20.98 22.02 7.67
C GLY A 123 -20.92 20.50 7.72
N SER A 124 -20.12 19.96 8.64
CA SER A 124 -19.89 18.53 8.76
C SER A 124 -21.17 17.81 9.22
N LYS A 125 -21.54 16.73 8.52
CA LYS A 125 -22.53 15.78 9.06
C LYS A 125 -21.73 14.76 9.87
N SER A 126 -21.76 14.87 11.19
CA SER A 126 -21.21 13.83 12.06
C SER A 126 -22.12 12.58 12.00
N PRO A 127 -21.56 11.35 12.00
CA PRO A 127 -22.35 10.12 12.00
C PRO A 127 -23.02 9.85 13.36
N ARG A 128 -22.66 10.57 14.43
CA ARG A 128 -23.11 10.29 15.81
C ARG A 128 -24.00 11.37 16.43
N SER A 129 -24.07 12.55 15.82
CA SER A 129 -24.93 13.65 16.29
C SER A 129 -25.35 14.46 15.06
N GLY A 130 -26.65 14.61 14.83
CA GLY A 130 -27.20 15.46 13.76
C GLY A 130 -26.97 16.96 13.98
N GLN A 131 -25.87 17.34 14.63
CA GLN A 131 -25.46 18.72 14.81
C GLN A 131 -24.52 19.15 13.70
N VAL A 132 -24.81 20.32 13.14
CA VAL A 132 -23.97 21.02 12.18
C VAL A 132 -22.92 21.77 12.99
N GLU A 133 -21.72 21.21 13.12
CA GLU A 133 -20.58 21.97 13.65
C GLU A 133 -19.98 22.87 12.56
N LYS A 134 -19.64 24.09 12.96
CA LYS A 134 -19.02 25.13 12.15
C LYS A 134 -17.51 25.06 12.31
N GLU A 135 -16.83 25.31 11.18
CA GLU A 135 -15.38 25.40 11.01
C GLU A 135 -14.68 24.04 11.16
N ILE A 136 -14.05 23.58 10.07
CA ILE A 136 -13.19 22.40 10.13
C ILE A 136 -11.93 22.82 10.86
N ASP A 137 -11.56 22.03 11.86
CA ASP A 137 -10.29 22.14 12.57
C ASP A 137 -9.09 22.26 11.62
N PRO A 138 -7.99 22.89 12.06
CA PRO A 138 -6.82 23.07 11.21
C PRO A 138 -6.35 21.73 10.61
N ALA A 139 -6.31 21.68 9.27
CA ALA A 139 -5.81 20.51 8.54
C ALA A 139 -4.31 20.36 8.75
N ILE A 140 -3.88 19.14 9.11
CA ILE A 140 -2.46 18.74 9.17
C ILE A 140 -2.03 18.15 7.84
N SER A 141 -2.90 17.39 7.18
CA SER A 141 -2.59 16.70 5.93
C SER A 141 -3.80 16.68 5.01
N ILE A 142 -3.53 16.74 3.71
CA ILE A 142 -4.52 16.58 2.65
C ILE A 142 -4.01 15.55 1.65
N CYS A 143 -4.91 14.73 1.11
CA CYS A 143 -4.61 13.87 -0.02
C CYS A 143 -5.71 13.94 -1.08
N ILE A 144 -5.33 14.19 -2.33
CA ILE A 144 -6.21 14.14 -3.49
C ILE A 144 -6.59 12.69 -3.75
N LEU A 145 -7.89 12.41 -3.72
CA LEU A 145 -8.38 11.10 -4.06
C LEU A 145 -8.31 10.88 -5.58
N PRO A 146 -7.94 9.66 -5.99
CA PRO A 146 -7.90 9.28 -7.39
C PRO A 146 -9.26 9.09 -8.06
N CYS A 147 -10.34 9.14 -7.29
CA CYS A 147 -11.71 9.12 -7.80
C CYS A 147 -12.22 10.50 -8.25
N GLY A 148 -11.32 11.40 -8.66
CA GLY A 148 -11.64 12.75 -9.15
C GLY A 148 -11.91 12.86 -10.64
N SER A 149 -11.10 12.24 -11.49
CA SER A 149 -11.41 12.20 -12.93
C SER A 149 -12.21 10.95 -13.29
N THR A 150 -13.55 11.02 -13.19
CA THR A 150 -14.40 10.29 -14.14
C THR A 150 -14.21 10.86 -15.55
N ARG A 151 -12.99 10.75 -16.12
CA ARG A 151 -12.77 10.70 -17.57
C ARG A 151 -13.08 9.31 -18.13
N ARG A 152 -13.66 8.42 -17.32
CA ARG A 152 -14.20 7.15 -17.79
C ARG A 152 -15.66 7.40 -18.18
N THR A 153 -15.88 7.41 -19.49
CA THR A 153 -17.17 7.35 -20.20
C THR A 153 -18.11 8.55 -20.05
N GLY A 154 -17.90 9.61 -20.86
CA GLY A 154 -18.96 10.52 -21.33
C GLY A 154 -19.78 11.32 -20.30
N LEU A 155 -19.46 11.23 -19.00
CA LEU A 155 -20.10 11.96 -17.90
C LEU A 155 -19.38 13.29 -17.64
N GLU A 156 -20.09 14.23 -17.01
CA GLU A 156 -19.56 15.56 -16.64
C GLU A 156 -18.27 15.44 -15.82
N ILE A 157 -17.30 16.31 -16.11
CA ILE A 157 -16.01 16.38 -15.42
C ILE A 157 -16.28 16.87 -13.99
N ARG A 158 -16.04 16.00 -12.99
CA ARG A 158 -16.06 16.35 -11.57
C ARG A 158 -14.66 16.76 -11.10
N LEU A 159 -14.60 17.63 -10.10
CA LEU A 159 -13.35 18.00 -9.45
C LEU A 159 -12.90 16.93 -8.44
N PRO A 160 -11.60 16.89 -8.09
CA PRO A 160 -11.07 15.86 -7.21
C PRO A 160 -11.68 15.90 -5.82
N LYS A 161 -12.21 14.78 -5.33
CA LYS A 161 -12.47 14.61 -3.90
C LYS A 161 -11.14 14.58 -3.15
N CYS A 162 -11.11 15.12 -1.94
CA CYS A 162 -9.91 15.18 -1.12
C CYS A 162 -10.16 14.57 0.25
N VAL A 163 -9.14 13.92 0.80
CA VAL A 163 -9.11 13.47 2.19
C VAL A 163 -8.40 14.52 3.01
N VAL A 164 -9.00 14.96 4.11
CA VAL A 164 -8.43 15.96 5.01
C VAL A 164 -8.30 15.35 6.40
N LEU A 165 -7.07 15.32 6.92
CA LEU A 165 -6.78 14.95 8.30
C LEU A 165 -6.59 16.23 9.12
N THR A 166 -7.41 16.38 10.15
CA THR A 166 -7.36 17.53 11.07
C THR A 166 -6.42 17.30 12.25
N ALA A 167 -6.06 18.38 12.95
CA ALA A 167 -5.20 18.31 14.13
C ALA A 167 -5.77 17.52 15.31
N HIS A 168 -7.09 17.32 15.35
CA HIS A 168 -7.76 16.50 16.36
C HIS A 168 -7.86 15.02 15.98
N GLY A 169 -7.29 14.62 14.84
CA GLY A 169 -7.34 13.25 14.35
C GLY A 169 -8.65 12.87 13.67
N ASN A 170 -9.46 13.86 13.27
CA ASN A 170 -10.67 13.61 12.48
C ASN A 170 -10.32 13.60 10.99
N LEU A 171 -10.76 12.55 10.30
CA LEU A 171 -10.54 12.31 8.89
C LEU A 171 -11.81 12.56 8.10
N TYR A 172 -11.76 13.47 7.14
CA TYR A 172 -12.90 13.87 6.32
C TYR A 172 -12.65 13.58 4.83
N VAL A 173 -13.72 13.23 4.10
CA VAL A 173 -13.77 13.41 2.64
C VAL A 173 -14.44 14.74 2.36
N VAL A 174 -13.79 15.54 1.53
CA VAL A 174 -14.29 16.82 1.03
C VAL A 174 -14.53 16.70 -0.47
N ASP A 175 -15.75 16.97 -0.91
CA ASP A 175 -16.08 17.14 -2.31
C ASP A 175 -15.72 18.56 -2.76
N THR A 176 -14.81 18.71 -3.72
CA THR A 176 -14.34 20.04 -4.18
C THR A 176 -15.21 20.68 -5.25
N ASP A 177 -16.27 20.01 -5.70
CA ASP A 177 -17.34 20.63 -6.51
C ASP A 177 -18.36 21.33 -5.62
N ILE A 178 -18.81 20.63 -4.57
CA ILE A 178 -19.98 21.05 -3.76
C ILE A 178 -19.56 21.67 -2.43
N GLY A 179 -18.45 21.21 -1.85
CA GLY A 179 -18.01 21.58 -0.50
C GLY A 179 -18.63 20.76 0.61
N GLU A 180 -19.31 19.66 0.26
CA GLU A 180 -19.80 18.71 1.24
C GLU A 180 -18.62 18.01 1.92
N CYS A 181 -18.68 17.98 3.25
CA CYS A 181 -17.67 17.37 4.11
C CYS A 181 -18.31 16.22 4.90
N SER A 182 -17.79 15.01 4.71
CA SER A 182 -18.25 13.80 5.39
C SER A 182 -17.13 13.18 6.21
N MET A 183 -17.37 12.93 7.49
CA MET A 183 -16.38 12.29 8.36
C MET A 183 -16.30 10.79 8.09
N ILE A 184 -15.08 10.28 7.92
CA ILE A 184 -14.77 8.86 7.69
C ILE A 184 -14.40 8.18 9.01
N SER A 185 -13.54 8.83 9.79
CA SER A 185 -12.98 8.25 11.01
C SER A 185 -12.53 9.33 11.98
N GLU A 186 -12.61 8.98 13.26
CA GLU A 186 -12.04 9.72 14.37
C GLU A 186 -10.72 9.04 14.79
N HIS A 187 -9.91 9.75 15.59
CA HIS A 187 -8.66 9.24 16.18
C HIS A 187 -7.61 8.71 15.19
N VAL A 188 -7.58 9.28 13.99
CA VAL A 188 -6.56 8.98 12.97
C VAL A 188 -5.29 9.72 13.30
N GLU A 189 -4.18 8.98 13.37
CA GLU A 189 -2.84 9.52 13.61
C GLU A 189 -2.16 9.91 12.31
N GLN A 190 -2.31 9.08 11.27
CA GLN A 190 -1.63 9.26 9.99
C GLN A 190 -2.45 8.71 8.83
N VAL A 191 -2.30 9.36 7.67
CA VAL A 191 -2.81 8.87 6.39
C VAL A 191 -1.62 8.66 5.46
N LEU A 192 -1.56 7.48 4.85
CA LEU A 192 -0.52 7.08 3.91
C LEU A 192 -1.17 6.75 2.56
N THR A 193 -0.62 7.32 1.49
CA THR A 193 -1.04 7.05 0.12
C THR A 193 0.14 6.66 -0.74
N HIS A 194 -0.14 5.95 -1.83
CA HIS A 194 0.89 5.59 -2.80
C HIS A 194 1.20 6.79 -3.71
N SER A 195 2.48 7.04 -4.00
CA SER A 195 2.88 8.12 -4.92
C SER A 195 2.40 7.84 -6.35
N TRP A 196 1.91 8.88 -7.01
CA TRP A 196 1.42 8.89 -8.39
C TRP A 196 2.49 8.61 -9.45
N ASP A 197 3.77 8.71 -9.07
CA ASP A 197 4.89 8.72 -10.02
C ASP A 197 5.10 7.39 -10.77
N ASP A 198 4.66 6.26 -10.23
CA ASP A 198 4.81 4.95 -10.87
C ASP A 198 3.71 4.63 -11.91
N ILE A 199 2.69 5.51 -12.11
CA ILE A 199 1.52 5.26 -12.98
C ILE A 199 1.66 5.91 -14.39
N GLN A 200 2.86 6.17 -14.90
CA GLN A 200 3.03 6.57 -16.31
C GLN A 200 3.06 5.34 -17.27
N SER A 201 2.45 5.28 -18.46
CA SER A 201 1.18 5.79 -19.01
C SER A 201 0.83 4.90 -20.24
N PRO A 202 -0.41 4.90 -20.76
CA PRO A 202 -0.77 4.29 -22.04
C PRO A 202 -0.32 5.07 -23.29
N SER A 203 0.25 6.28 -23.14
CA SER A 203 0.64 7.17 -24.25
C SER A 203 2.13 7.52 -24.31
N GLY A 204 2.95 6.76 -23.59
CA GLY A 204 4.05 6.07 -24.26
C GLY A 204 5.35 6.81 -24.52
N LYS A 205 5.98 7.47 -23.54
CA LYS A 205 7.46 7.63 -23.57
C LYS A 205 8.16 7.40 -22.24
N ARG A 206 9.37 6.86 -22.40
CA ARG A 206 10.17 6.03 -21.49
C ARG A 206 10.71 6.77 -20.26
N TYR A 207 10.76 6.05 -19.14
CA TYR A 207 11.82 6.24 -18.15
C TYR A 207 13.01 5.35 -18.49
N LEU A 208 14.15 5.98 -18.72
CA LEU A 208 15.46 5.35 -18.83
C LEU A 208 15.90 4.88 -17.43
N SER A 209 15.93 3.56 -17.19
CA SER A 209 16.85 3.00 -16.20
C SER A 209 18.07 2.44 -16.95
N GLN A 210 19.26 2.99 -16.68
CA GLN A 210 20.54 2.44 -17.13
C GLN A 210 20.95 1.15 -16.40
N SER A 211 20.01 0.44 -15.76
CA SER A 211 20.20 -0.90 -15.25
C SER A 211 19.08 -1.80 -15.80
N GLY A 212 19.49 -2.81 -16.55
CA GLY A 212 18.63 -3.71 -17.34
C GLY A 212 17.81 -4.69 -16.52
N ILE A 213 17.00 -4.20 -15.59
CA ILE A 213 15.93 -4.98 -14.97
C ILE A 213 14.62 -4.43 -15.55
N HIS A 214 14.05 -5.18 -16.50
CA HIS A 214 12.70 -4.94 -16.99
C HIS A 214 11.74 -4.94 -15.79
N LYS A 215 11.34 -3.76 -15.29
CA LYS A 215 10.20 -3.64 -14.37
C LYS A 215 8.95 -3.98 -15.16
N THR A 216 8.54 -5.24 -15.08
CA THR A 216 7.29 -5.74 -15.64
C THR A 216 6.12 -5.01 -14.95
N ARG A 217 5.22 -4.44 -15.76
CA ARG A 217 4.08 -3.65 -15.29
C ARG A 217 3.18 -4.50 -14.41
N ILE A 218 2.81 -3.99 -13.24
CA ILE A 218 1.78 -4.56 -12.39
C ILE A 218 0.42 -4.24 -13.04
N ASN A 219 -0.23 -5.22 -13.65
CA ASN A 219 -1.56 -5.08 -14.26
C ASN A 219 -2.66 -5.29 -13.21
N LEU A 220 -2.60 -4.54 -12.10
CA LEU A 220 -3.71 -4.49 -11.16
C LEU A 220 -4.84 -3.61 -11.72
N PRO A 221 -6.12 -3.94 -11.44
CA PRO A 221 -7.22 -3.03 -11.73
C PRO A 221 -6.90 -1.65 -11.14
N SER A 222 -7.11 -0.57 -11.90
CA SER A 222 -6.77 0.79 -11.45
C SER A 222 -7.38 1.11 -10.08
N ALA A 223 -8.57 0.59 -9.79
CA ALA A 223 -9.24 0.77 -8.50
C ALA A 223 -8.47 0.21 -7.30
N VAL A 224 -7.59 -0.78 -7.52
CA VAL A 224 -6.74 -1.39 -6.47
C VAL A 224 -5.40 -0.67 -6.35
N LEU A 225 -4.94 0.05 -7.38
CA LEU A 225 -3.73 0.91 -7.30
C LEU A 225 -3.95 2.18 -6.46
N PHE A 226 -5.20 2.42 -6.09
CA PHE A 226 -5.66 3.63 -5.44
C PHE A 226 -6.07 3.32 -4.00
N THR A 227 -5.08 2.98 -3.19
CA THR A 227 -5.28 2.69 -1.76
C THR A 227 -4.97 3.89 -0.89
N VAL A 228 -5.86 4.17 0.06
CA VAL A 228 -5.61 5.07 1.18
C VAL A 228 -5.45 4.21 2.42
N TRP A 229 -4.33 4.39 3.12
CA TRP A 229 -4.03 3.66 4.35
C TRP A 229 -4.19 4.61 5.52
N ILE A 230 -4.96 4.21 6.52
CA ILE A 230 -5.32 5.00 7.69
C ILE A 230 -4.67 4.33 8.88
N CYS A 231 -3.82 5.05 9.62
CA CYS A 231 -3.22 4.58 10.86
C CYS A 231 -3.93 5.23 12.03
N ASP A 232 -4.37 4.41 12.99
CA ASP A 232 -4.96 4.85 14.25
C ASP A 232 -4.44 3.99 15.41
N SER A 233 -4.97 4.22 16.61
CA SER A 233 -4.60 3.48 17.81
C SER A 233 -4.92 1.99 17.78
N SER A 234 -5.82 1.56 16.89
CA SER A 234 -6.11 0.14 16.68
C SER A 234 -5.06 -0.49 15.75
N GLY A 235 -4.60 0.23 14.73
CA GLY A 235 -3.54 -0.23 13.86
C GLY A 235 -3.64 0.39 12.47
N LEU A 236 -3.11 -0.32 11.48
CA LEU A 236 -3.21 0.11 10.09
C LEU A 236 -4.51 -0.41 9.48
N ARG A 237 -5.18 0.46 8.71
CA ARG A 237 -6.46 0.21 8.05
C ARG A 237 -6.38 0.56 6.57
N LEU A 238 -6.94 -0.29 5.71
CA LEU A 238 -6.98 -0.08 4.26
C LEU A 238 -8.34 0.42 3.78
N TRP A 239 -8.34 1.51 2.99
CA TRP A 239 -9.49 2.06 2.29
C TRP A 239 -9.24 2.10 0.77
N LEU A 240 -10.27 1.76 -0.02
CA LEU A 240 -10.24 1.69 -1.49
C LEU A 240 -11.30 2.60 -2.13
N PRO A 241 -11.06 3.92 -2.16
CA PRO A 241 -12.03 4.93 -2.62
C PRO A 241 -12.62 4.66 -4.02
N ALA A 242 -11.85 4.03 -4.90
CA ALA A 242 -12.24 3.79 -6.29
C ALA A 242 -13.17 2.57 -6.50
N LEU A 243 -13.44 1.78 -5.45
CA LEU A 243 -14.40 0.68 -5.50
C LEU A 243 -15.76 1.05 -4.87
N ASP A 244 -15.85 2.24 -4.29
CA ASP A 244 -17.04 2.75 -3.61
C ASP A 244 -17.75 3.79 -4.52
N ASP A 245 -18.39 3.33 -5.60
CA ASP A 245 -18.97 4.17 -6.67
C ASP A 245 -19.95 5.28 -6.20
N ASN A 246 -20.58 5.11 -5.03
CA ASN A 246 -21.50 6.10 -4.47
C ASN A 246 -20.83 7.12 -3.54
N GLY A 247 -19.56 6.94 -3.16
CA GLY A 247 -18.98 7.70 -2.05
C GLY A 247 -19.73 7.53 -0.73
N ASP A 248 -20.68 6.59 -0.66
CA ASP A 248 -21.26 6.13 0.60
C ASP A 248 -20.13 5.45 1.36
N VAL A 249 -19.61 6.17 2.36
CA VAL A 249 -18.54 5.79 3.30
C VAL A 249 -18.97 4.59 4.19
N LEU A 250 -19.85 3.74 3.69
CA LEU A 250 -20.49 2.67 4.42
C LEU A 250 -19.59 1.44 4.45
N ASN A 251 -19.07 1.20 5.65
CA ASN A 251 -18.24 0.08 6.06
C ASN A 251 -16.82 0.10 5.49
N THR A 252 -15.99 0.99 6.05
CA THR A 252 -14.57 0.75 6.30
C THR A 252 -14.40 -0.53 7.14
N ARG A 253 -14.69 -1.70 6.57
CA ARG A 253 -14.18 -2.99 7.05
C ARG A 253 -12.72 -3.05 6.63
N CYS A 254 -11.93 -2.13 7.17
CA CYS A 254 -10.53 -2.03 6.85
C CYS A 254 -9.84 -3.35 7.17
N ALA A 255 -8.94 -3.78 6.30
CA ALA A 255 -8.00 -4.82 6.71
C ALA A 255 -7.19 -4.26 7.89
N HIS A 256 -7.37 -4.86 9.06
CA HIS A 256 -6.63 -4.53 10.27
C HIS A 256 -5.30 -5.27 10.26
N PHE A 257 -4.23 -4.57 10.56
CA PHE A 257 -2.89 -5.15 10.70
C PHE A 257 -2.40 -4.92 12.12
N ASP A 258 -2.10 -6.01 12.83
CA ASP A 258 -1.38 -5.94 14.11
C ASP A 258 0.01 -5.34 13.84
N LEU A 259 0.28 -4.18 14.46
CA LEU A 259 1.49 -3.40 14.22
C LEU A 259 2.66 -3.92 15.08
N GLU A 260 3.40 -4.91 14.58
CA GLU A 260 4.79 -5.12 15.04
C GLU A 260 5.72 -3.99 14.56
N VAL A 261 5.28 -3.24 13.55
CA VAL A 261 6.03 -2.20 12.87
C VAL A 261 5.15 -0.95 12.80
N TYR A 262 5.59 0.15 13.40
CA TYR A 262 4.91 1.45 13.27
C TYR A 262 5.05 1.96 11.84
N PRO A 263 3.95 2.12 11.08
CA PRO A 263 4.00 2.37 9.64
C PRO A 263 4.50 3.78 9.35
N MET A 264 5.54 3.91 8.52
CA MET A 264 6.07 5.20 8.07
C MET A 264 5.71 5.49 6.61
N SER A 265 5.59 4.45 5.79
CA SER A 265 5.25 4.54 4.37
C SER A 265 4.72 3.23 3.83
N VAL A 266 3.99 3.28 2.72
CA VAL A 266 3.50 2.09 2.00
C VAL A 266 4.10 2.05 0.60
N LEU A 267 4.81 0.96 0.29
CA LEU A 267 5.33 0.68 -1.04
C LEU A 267 4.45 -0.36 -1.71
N GLN A 268 3.32 0.09 -2.24
CA GLN A 268 2.31 -0.79 -2.83
C GLN A 268 2.82 -1.58 -4.04
N SER A 269 3.72 -1.00 -4.84
CA SER A 269 4.39 -1.70 -5.95
C SER A 269 5.15 -2.96 -5.51
N HIS A 270 5.56 -3.03 -4.25
CA HIS A 270 6.23 -4.19 -3.66
C HIS A 270 5.36 -4.89 -2.61
N GLY A 271 4.11 -4.44 -2.42
CA GLY A 271 3.14 -5.04 -1.51
C GLY A 271 3.60 -5.05 -0.07
N VAL A 272 4.31 -4.00 0.36
CA VAL A 272 4.88 -3.89 1.71
C VAL A 272 4.58 -2.55 2.37
N VAL A 273 4.49 -2.59 3.70
CA VAL A 273 4.52 -1.45 4.61
C VAL A 273 5.94 -1.34 5.15
N VAL A 274 6.53 -0.15 5.09
CA VAL A 274 7.84 0.15 5.66
C VAL A 274 7.60 0.97 6.91
N GLY A 275 8.29 0.61 8.00
CA GLY A 275 8.11 1.31 9.25
C GLY A 275 9.19 1.00 10.27
N LEU A 276 8.94 1.40 11.52
CA LEU A 276 9.86 1.26 12.63
C LEU A 276 9.43 0.11 13.53
N GLY A 277 10.30 -0.88 13.70
CA GLY A 277 10.13 -1.94 14.68
C GLY A 277 11.07 -1.73 15.86
N GLN A 278 10.56 -1.99 17.06
CA GLN A 278 11.36 -2.01 18.28
C GLN A 278 11.80 -3.45 18.58
N ARG A 279 13.08 -3.64 18.86
CA ARG A 279 13.60 -4.89 19.44
C ARG A 279 14.04 -4.62 20.86
N ASP A 280 13.67 -5.54 21.75
CA ASP A 280 14.26 -5.59 23.06
C ASP A 280 15.53 -6.46 23.00
N ASN A 281 16.67 -5.81 23.17
CA ASN A 281 17.97 -6.47 23.30
C ASN A 281 18.42 -6.41 24.76
N GLY A 282 17.50 -6.61 25.69
CA GLY A 282 17.78 -6.53 27.11
C GLY A 282 19.04 -7.31 27.48
N ILE A 283 19.97 -6.63 28.13
CA ILE A 283 21.24 -7.21 28.53
C ILE A 283 21.02 -7.86 29.89
N GLN A 284 21.12 -9.19 29.93
CA GLN A 284 21.06 -9.92 31.20
C GLN A 284 22.42 -9.81 31.90
N GLY A 285 22.44 -9.11 33.02
CA GLY A 285 23.63 -8.99 33.86
C GLY A 285 23.94 -10.28 34.66
N LEU A 286 25.11 -10.32 35.30
CA LEU A 286 25.60 -11.47 36.09
C LEU A 286 24.77 -11.81 37.36
N GLN A 287 23.68 -11.09 37.66
CA GLN A 287 22.85 -11.29 38.86
C GLN A 287 21.36 -10.95 38.62
N ASP A 288 20.74 -11.52 37.59
CA ASP A 288 19.30 -11.39 37.28
C ASP A 288 18.78 -9.95 37.05
N TRP A 289 19.68 -8.98 36.90
CA TRP A 289 19.32 -7.62 36.53
C TRP A 289 19.10 -7.54 35.02
N TYR A 290 17.89 -7.12 34.63
CA TYR A 290 17.50 -6.91 33.24
C TYR A 290 17.56 -5.41 32.93
N TRP A 291 18.48 -4.99 32.07
CA TRP A 291 18.48 -3.62 31.56
C TRP A 291 17.69 -3.58 30.25
N PRO A 292 16.50 -2.95 30.19
CA PRO A 292 15.77 -2.84 28.94
C PRO A 292 16.59 -2.01 27.97
N CYS A 293 16.96 -2.60 26.84
CA CYS A 293 17.74 -1.94 25.80
C CYS A 293 16.95 -2.02 24.49
N TYR A 294 16.28 -0.93 24.16
CA TYR A 294 15.44 -0.88 22.97
C TYR A 294 16.22 -0.40 21.76
N GLN A 295 16.32 -1.25 20.75
CA GLN A 295 16.88 -0.89 19.46
C GLN A 295 15.74 -0.64 18.47
N VAL A 296 15.65 0.59 17.96
CA VAL A 296 14.76 0.94 16.86
C VAL A 296 15.42 0.57 15.54
N SER A 297 14.68 -0.11 14.67
CA SER A 297 15.18 -0.56 13.37
C SER A 297 14.10 -0.41 12.30
N VAL A 298 14.51 -0.08 11.07
CA VAL A 298 13.60 -0.09 9.93
C VAL A 298 13.21 -1.53 9.62
N ARG A 299 11.92 -1.79 9.51
CA ARG A 299 11.36 -3.09 9.15
C ARG A 299 10.37 -2.96 8.01
N VAL A 300 10.16 -4.08 7.35
CA VAL A 300 9.24 -4.22 6.22
C VAL A 300 8.26 -5.33 6.55
N GLN A 301 6.97 -5.07 6.38
CA GLN A 301 5.90 -6.04 6.60
C GLN A 301 5.09 -6.22 5.30
N PRO A 302 4.78 -7.45 4.87
CA PRO A 302 3.92 -7.67 3.72
C PRO A 302 2.51 -7.12 3.98
N SER A 303 1.95 -6.35 3.06
CA SER A 303 0.64 -5.68 3.23
C SER A 303 -0.46 -6.28 2.34
N THR A 304 -0.07 -7.02 1.30
CA THR A 304 -0.99 -7.61 0.31
C THR A 304 -2.03 -8.56 0.94
N HIS A 305 -1.68 -9.24 2.03
CA HIS A 305 -2.58 -10.15 2.72
C HIS A 305 -3.85 -9.46 3.23
N GLY A 306 -3.74 -8.22 3.71
CA GLY A 306 -4.90 -7.46 4.16
C GLY A 306 -5.80 -7.03 3.01
N LEU A 307 -5.23 -6.60 1.88
CA LEU A 307 -6.00 -6.32 0.66
C LEU A 307 -6.78 -7.56 0.19
N LEU A 308 -6.13 -8.72 0.15
CA LEU A 308 -6.78 -9.97 -0.23
C LEU A 308 -7.90 -10.36 0.75
N ARG A 309 -7.65 -10.22 2.06
CA ARG A 309 -8.66 -10.47 3.10
C ARG A 309 -9.88 -9.59 2.89
N TRP A 310 -9.67 -8.29 2.64
CA TRP A 310 -10.75 -7.36 2.36
C TRP A 310 -11.56 -7.77 1.13
N LEU A 311 -10.90 -8.07 0.02
CA LEU A 311 -11.57 -8.50 -1.22
C LEU A 311 -12.43 -9.75 -0.99
N VAL A 312 -11.92 -10.70 -0.20
CA VAL A 312 -12.65 -11.92 0.17
C VAL A 312 -13.83 -11.63 1.10
N GLN A 313 -13.69 -10.71 2.06
CA GLN A 313 -14.78 -10.28 2.93
C GLN A 313 -15.89 -9.58 2.13
N ALA A 314 -15.51 -8.73 1.18
CA ALA A 314 -16.39 -7.99 0.28
C ALA A 314 -17.01 -8.85 -0.86
N ASP A 315 -16.80 -10.17 -0.86
CA ASP A 315 -17.26 -11.10 -1.90
C ASP A 315 -16.76 -10.80 -3.32
N ARG A 316 -15.61 -10.10 -3.44
CA ARG A 316 -14.98 -9.76 -4.72
C ARG A 316 -13.92 -10.80 -5.10
N MET A 317 -14.34 -12.06 -5.18
CA MET A 317 -13.45 -13.20 -5.42
C MET A 317 -12.68 -13.12 -6.75
N ASP A 318 -13.31 -12.59 -7.81
CA ASP A 318 -12.66 -12.44 -9.12
C ASP A 318 -11.51 -11.43 -9.05
N LEU A 319 -11.73 -10.28 -8.41
CA LEU A 319 -10.67 -9.30 -8.17
C LEU A 319 -9.58 -9.88 -7.27
N ALA A 320 -9.94 -10.60 -6.21
CA ALA A 320 -8.96 -11.25 -5.33
C ALA A 320 -8.06 -12.23 -6.09
N ALA A 321 -8.62 -13.01 -7.02
CA ALA A 321 -7.86 -13.95 -7.85
C ALA A 321 -6.92 -13.21 -8.82
N ASP A 322 -7.37 -12.10 -9.41
CA ASP A 322 -6.54 -11.28 -10.29
C ASP A 322 -5.40 -10.60 -9.50
N VAL A 323 -5.68 -10.06 -8.30
CA VAL A 323 -4.63 -9.52 -7.40
C VAL A 323 -3.62 -10.62 -7.07
N LEU A 324 -4.08 -11.80 -6.66
CA LEU A 324 -3.20 -12.92 -6.29
C LEU A 324 -2.30 -13.34 -7.47
N LEU A 325 -2.86 -13.42 -8.69
CA LEU A 325 -2.10 -13.71 -9.90
C LEU A 325 -1.02 -12.67 -10.18
N GLN A 326 -1.37 -11.38 -10.13
CA GLN A 326 -0.39 -10.30 -10.32
C GLN A 326 0.67 -10.31 -9.21
N SER A 327 0.25 -10.51 -7.97
CA SER A 327 1.14 -10.53 -6.82
C SER A 327 2.21 -11.61 -6.94
N SER A 328 1.88 -12.78 -7.49
CA SER A 328 2.83 -13.87 -7.65
C SER A 328 3.95 -13.62 -8.67
N GLN A 329 3.72 -12.71 -9.61
CA GLN A 329 4.68 -12.38 -10.65
C GLN A 329 5.64 -11.27 -10.23
N HIS A 330 5.21 -10.41 -9.29
CA HIS A 330 5.90 -9.14 -9.03
C HIS A 330 6.33 -8.95 -7.57
N LEU A 331 5.69 -9.62 -6.60
CA LEU A 331 5.93 -9.36 -5.19
C LEU A 331 6.93 -10.36 -4.59
N ALA A 332 8.02 -9.82 -4.02
CA ALA A 332 9.03 -10.61 -3.33
C ALA A 332 8.45 -11.40 -2.14
N PHE A 333 7.46 -10.85 -1.43
CA PHE A 333 6.82 -11.45 -0.26
C PHE A 333 5.47 -12.11 -0.56
N PHE A 334 5.30 -12.61 -1.79
CA PHE A 334 4.04 -13.24 -2.20
C PHE A 334 3.68 -14.42 -1.30
N ARG A 335 4.63 -15.34 -1.08
CA ARG A 335 4.39 -16.56 -0.28
C ARG A 335 4.00 -16.22 1.15
N GLU A 336 4.73 -15.29 1.77
CA GLU A 336 4.48 -14.78 3.11
C GLU A 336 3.11 -14.09 3.19
N SER A 337 2.72 -13.33 2.16
CA SER A 337 1.40 -12.69 2.12
C SER A 337 0.27 -13.72 2.07
N VAL A 338 0.41 -14.79 1.29
CA VAL A 338 -0.61 -15.85 1.24
C VAL A 338 -0.66 -16.64 2.55
N GLU A 339 0.50 -16.89 3.17
CA GLU A 339 0.59 -17.52 4.48
C GLU A 339 -0.08 -16.67 5.57
N LEU A 340 0.20 -15.36 5.59
CA LEU A 340 -0.44 -14.39 6.50
C LEU A 340 -1.94 -14.27 6.25
N LEU A 341 -2.38 -14.33 4.98
CA LEU A 341 -3.80 -14.34 4.65
C LEU A 341 -4.49 -15.55 5.27
N LEU A 342 -3.92 -16.75 5.11
CA LEU A 342 -4.47 -17.98 5.70
C LEU A 342 -4.45 -17.91 7.22
N TYR A 343 -3.33 -17.49 7.82
CA TYR A 343 -3.20 -17.31 9.27
C TYR A 343 -4.28 -16.37 9.81
N SER A 344 -4.41 -15.19 9.21
CA SER A 344 -5.38 -14.18 9.64
C SER A 344 -6.83 -14.69 9.54
N ALA A 345 -7.14 -15.48 8.51
CA ALA A 345 -8.48 -16.05 8.30
C ALA A 345 -8.82 -17.13 9.34
N VAL A 346 -7.83 -17.90 9.80
CA VAL A 346 -8.01 -18.88 10.88
C VAL A 346 -8.22 -18.14 12.21
N GLU A 347 -7.38 -17.15 12.53
CA GLU A 347 -7.52 -16.36 13.77
C GLU A 347 -8.86 -15.63 13.83
N SER A 348 -9.31 -15.03 12.73
CA SER A 348 -10.57 -14.29 12.70
C SER A 348 -11.79 -15.18 12.90
N ASP A 349 -11.78 -16.36 12.29
CA ASP A 349 -12.88 -17.32 12.43
C ASP A 349 -12.88 -17.96 13.83
N TYR A 350 -11.70 -18.16 14.43
CA TYR A 350 -11.57 -18.64 15.80
C TYR A 350 -12.09 -17.60 16.82
N ARG A 351 -11.71 -16.34 16.66
CA ARG A 351 -12.14 -15.21 17.50
C ARG A 351 -13.57 -14.74 17.22
N GLN A 352 -14.20 -15.25 16.16
CA GLN A 352 -15.53 -14.83 15.70
C GLN A 352 -15.60 -13.32 15.42
N GLU A 353 -14.53 -12.75 14.86
CA GLU A 353 -14.42 -11.31 14.55
C GLU A 353 -15.40 -10.87 13.45
N CYS A 354 -15.87 -11.80 12.63
CA CYS A 354 -16.70 -11.53 11.46
C CYS A 354 -17.99 -12.34 11.51
N GLU A 355 -19.10 -11.73 11.09
CA GLU A 355 -20.40 -12.40 10.95
C GLU A 355 -20.35 -13.61 9.99
N ILE A 356 -19.45 -13.54 9.01
CA ILE A 356 -19.25 -14.58 7.99
C ILE A 356 -17.85 -15.17 8.17
N SER A 357 -17.78 -16.50 8.24
CA SER A 357 -16.53 -17.27 8.25
C SER A 357 -15.73 -17.01 6.97
N ILE A 358 -14.51 -16.51 7.13
CA ILE A 358 -13.62 -16.08 6.04
C ILE A 358 -12.78 -17.26 5.55
N LEU A 359 -12.42 -18.20 6.44
CA LEU A 359 -11.54 -19.32 6.12
C LEU A 359 -12.03 -20.15 4.91
N PRO A 360 -13.31 -20.54 4.78
CA PRO A 360 -13.79 -21.28 3.61
C PRO A 360 -13.63 -20.47 2.31
N ARG A 361 -13.83 -19.16 2.36
CA ARG A 361 -13.71 -18.28 1.19
C ARG A 361 -12.25 -18.13 0.78
N VAL A 362 -11.34 -17.94 1.75
CA VAL A 362 -9.89 -17.92 1.49
C VAL A 362 -9.44 -19.26 0.91
N LEU A 363 -9.86 -20.39 1.47
CA LEU A 363 -9.50 -21.70 0.91
C LEU A 363 -10.06 -21.90 -0.50
N ASN A 364 -11.26 -21.39 -0.79
CA ASN A 364 -11.82 -21.37 -2.13
C ASN A 364 -10.96 -20.54 -3.09
N LEU A 365 -10.52 -19.35 -2.66
CA LEU A 365 -9.60 -18.50 -3.42
C LEU A 365 -8.27 -19.21 -3.71
N LEU A 366 -7.68 -19.89 -2.73
CA LEU A 366 -6.37 -20.51 -2.87
C LEU A 366 -6.39 -21.83 -3.67
N ARG A 367 -7.53 -22.54 -3.70
CA ARG A 367 -7.61 -23.89 -4.28
C ARG A 367 -8.30 -23.96 -5.63
N LYS A 368 -9.10 -22.97 -6.00
CA LYS A 368 -9.92 -23.01 -7.22
C LYS A 368 -9.55 -21.90 -8.20
N GLY A 369 -9.97 -22.10 -9.45
CA GLY A 369 -9.91 -21.08 -10.49
C GLY A 369 -8.49 -20.74 -10.92
N LYS A 370 -8.27 -19.46 -11.23
CA LYS A 370 -6.98 -18.95 -11.73
C LYS A 370 -5.85 -19.10 -10.70
N SER A 371 -6.16 -19.15 -9.41
CA SER A 371 -5.17 -19.24 -8.34
C SER A 371 -4.43 -20.57 -8.31
N THR A 372 -5.02 -21.67 -8.79
CA THR A 372 -4.35 -22.98 -8.86
C THR A 372 -3.16 -22.97 -9.82
N ILE A 373 -3.16 -22.07 -10.81
CA ILE A 373 -2.03 -21.86 -11.73
C ILE A 373 -0.81 -21.32 -10.95
N VAL A 374 -1.09 -20.48 -9.95
CA VAL A 374 -0.10 -19.72 -9.20
C VAL A 374 0.36 -20.47 -7.95
N ILE A 375 -0.56 -21.18 -7.32
CA ILE A 375 -0.34 -21.95 -6.10
C ILE A 375 -0.62 -23.42 -6.44
N PRO A 376 0.38 -24.15 -6.96
CA PRO A 376 0.23 -25.58 -7.19
C PRO A 376 0.06 -26.33 -5.86
N ALA A 377 -0.41 -27.57 -5.92
CA ALA A 377 -0.70 -28.38 -4.73
C ALA A 377 0.48 -28.47 -3.74
N GLN A 378 1.72 -28.58 -4.25
CA GLN A 378 2.94 -28.62 -3.44
C GLN A 378 3.17 -27.29 -2.70
N ALA A 379 3.04 -26.16 -3.40
CA ALA A 379 3.16 -24.84 -2.78
C ALA A 379 2.06 -24.61 -1.73
N PHE A 380 0.83 -25.06 -2.01
CA PHE A 380 -0.29 -25.00 -1.07
C PHE A 380 0.02 -25.79 0.21
N ALA A 381 0.53 -27.02 0.09
CA ALA A 381 0.92 -27.84 1.25
C ALA A 381 2.00 -27.14 2.09
N SER A 382 3.00 -26.54 1.43
CA SER A 382 4.06 -25.78 2.07
C SER A 382 3.56 -24.54 2.84
N ILE A 383 2.58 -23.82 2.26
CA ILE A 383 1.92 -22.67 2.91
C ILE A 383 1.12 -23.12 4.14
N VAL A 384 0.37 -24.22 4.02
CA VAL A 384 -0.41 -24.78 5.15
C VAL A 384 0.50 -25.20 6.29
N ALA A 385 1.61 -25.89 6.01
CA ALA A 385 2.57 -26.30 7.05
C ALA A 385 3.20 -25.08 7.76
N ALA A 386 3.59 -24.05 7.00
CA ALA A 386 4.16 -22.84 7.57
C ALA A 386 3.16 -22.05 8.41
N CYS A 387 1.91 -21.94 7.94
CA CYS A 387 0.81 -21.33 8.69
C CYS A 387 0.52 -22.11 9.99
N ALA A 388 0.38 -23.44 9.92
CA ALA A 388 0.07 -24.28 11.08
C ALA A 388 1.14 -24.21 12.17
N ARG A 389 2.43 -24.08 11.80
CA ARG A 389 3.54 -23.91 12.74
C ARG A 389 3.52 -22.56 13.47
N LYS A 390 2.88 -21.53 12.91
CA LYS A 390 2.71 -20.21 13.54
C LYS A 390 1.44 -20.10 14.35
N LEU A 391 0.45 -20.95 14.07
CA LEU A 391 -0.79 -21.03 14.84
C LEU A 391 -0.57 -21.78 16.16
N GLU A 392 -1.27 -21.36 17.21
CA GLU A 392 -1.39 -22.20 18.40
C GLU A 392 -2.16 -23.49 18.07
N GLN A 393 -1.85 -24.57 18.78
CA GLN A 393 -2.42 -25.90 18.54
C GLN A 393 -3.95 -25.93 18.63
N SER A 394 -4.55 -25.08 19.47
CA SER A 394 -6.00 -24.93 19.61
C SER A 394 -6.72 -24.54 18.30
N ARG A 395 -6.03 -23.89 17.35
CA ARG A 395 -6.61 -23.51 16.05
C ARG A 395 -6.54 -24.62 15.01
N TRP A 396 -5.78 -25.69 15.25
CA TRP A 396 -5.58 -26.76 14.25
C TRP A 396 -6.88 -27.50 13.93
N ASP A 397 -7.75 -27.65 14.91
CA ASP A 397 -9.09 -28.27 14.75
C ASP A 397 -10.04 -27.42 13.89
N LEU A 398 -9.75 -26.13 13.71
CA LEU A 398 -10.48 -25.28 12.76
C LEU A 398 -9.90 -25.42 11.33
N LEU A 399 -8.58 -25.58 11.21
CA LEU A 399 -7.87 -25.59 9.93
C LEU A 399 -7.95 -26.95 9.21
N PHE A 400 -7.48 -28.04 9.85
CA PHE A 400 -7.26 -29.34 9.20
C PHE A 400 -8.50 -30.06 8.69
N PRO A 401 -9.70 -29.93 9.29
CA PRO A 401 -10.92 -30.46 8.69
C PRO A 401 -11.24 -29.87 7.31
N ARG A 402 -10.79 -28.64 7.04
CA ARG A 402 -11.05 -27.93 5.77
C ARG A 402 -9.90 -28.10 4.78
N VAL A 403 -8.65 -28.12 5.25
CA VAL A 403 -7.49 -28.29 4.36
C VAL A 403 -7.16 -29.76 4.05
N GLY A 404 -7.58 -30.71 4.87
CA GLY A 404 -7.24 -32.13 4.70
C GLY A 404 -6.27 -32.63 5.76
N LYS A 405 -6.10 -33.94 5.84
CA LYS A 405 -5.43 -34.58 6.98
C LYS A 405 -3.90 -34.34 6.91
N PRO A 406 -3.24 -33.95 8.02
CA PRO A 406 -1.79 -33.80 8.07
C PRO A 406 -1.01 -35.04 7.59
N GLU A 407 -1.53 -36.23 7.87
CA GLU A 407 -0.93 -37.50 7.48
C GLU A 407 -0.93 -37.72 5.96
N GLN A 408 -1.97 -37.26 5.26
CA GLN A 408 -2.01 -37.30 3.79
C GLN A 408 -0.97 -36.33 3.21
N PHE A 409 -0.92 -35.10 3.73
CA PHE A 409 0.09 -34.13 3.31
C PHE A 409 1.52 -34.62 3.55
N PHE A 410 1.79 -35.27 4.68
CA PHE A 410 3.09 -35.88 4.96
C PHE A 410 3.47 -36.92 3.89
N ASN A 411 2.57 -37.88 3.63
CA ASN A 411 2.82 -38.95 2.65
C ASN A 411 2.99 -38.40 1.23
N ASP A 412 2.16 -37.44 0.83
CA ASP A 412 2.25 -36.78 -0.48
C ASP A 412 3.59 -36.03 -0.60
N CYS A 413 4.01 -35.29 0.43
CA CYS A 413 5.30 -34.58 0.40
C CYS A 413 6.49 -35.54 0.31
N ILE A 414 6.46 -36.67 1.02
CA ILE A 414 7.48 -37.73 0.88
C ILE A 414 7.48 -38.30 -0.54
N TYR A 415 6.30 -38.56 -1.12
CA TYR A 415 6.18 -39.09 -2.48
C TYR A 415 6.73 -38.12 -3.54
N TYR A 416 6.44 -36.82 -3.41
CA TYR A 416 6.94 -35.78 -4.31
C TYR A 416 8.38 -35.36 -4.02
N GLY A 417 8.98 -35.80 -2.91
CA GLY A 417 10.34 -35.46 -2.51
C GLY A 417 10.51 -34.08 -1.85
N ASP A 418 9.42 -33.40 -1.47
CA ASP A 418 9.48 -32.15 -0.68
C ASP A 418 9.67 -32.46 0.81
N LEU A 419 10.91 -32.80 1.16
CA LEU A 419 11.25 -33.27 2.50
C LEU A 419 11.14 -32.18 3.57
N ARG A 420 11.34 -30.91 3.20
CA ARG A 420 11.22 -29.77 4.14
C ARG A 420 9.78 -29.57 4.57
N THR A 421 8.84 -29.58 3.61
CA THR A 421 7.41 -29.51 3.93
C THR A 421 6.94 -30.78 4.65
N ALA A 422 7.46 -31.96 4.27
CA ALA A 422 7.19 -33.21 4.97
C ALA A 422 7.63 -33.15 6.45
N ALA A 423 8.80 -32.60 6.75
CA ALA A 423 9.27 -32.42 8.13
C ALA A 423 8.32 -31.54 8.95
N GLY A 424 7.81 -30.45 8.36
CA GLY A 424 6.78 -29.60 8.98
C GLY A 424 5.50 -30.38 9.30
N PHE A 425 4.98 -31.17 8.35
CA PHE A 425 3.81 -32.00 8.59
C PHE A 425 4.05 -33.17 9.53
N CYS A 426 5.29 -33.67 9.66
CA CYS A 426 5.62 -34.72 10.62
C CYS A 426 5.29 -34.27 12.05
N LEU A 427 5.70 -33.06 12.42
CA LEU A 427 5.43 -32.49 13.75
C LEU A 427 3.94 -32.27 13.99
N ILE A 428 3.22 -31.79 12.98
CA ILE A 428 1.78 -31.55 13.05
C ILE A 428 1.02 -32.88 13.15
N ALA A 429 1.38 -33.88 12.34
CA ALA A 429 0.75 -35.19 12.36
C ALA A 429 1.04 -35.97 13.66
N ASP A 430 2.21 -35.75 14.26
CA ASP A 430 2.59 -36.34 15.56
C ASP A 430 1.72 -35.86 16.72
N HIS A 431 1.22 -34.63 16.66
CA HIS A 431 0.25 -34.12 17.63
C HIS A 431 -1.08 -34.86 17.55
N TYR A 432 -1.59 -35.11 16.32
CA TYR A 432 -2.86 -35.81 16.12
C TYR A 432 -2.77 -37.31 16.39
N ASN A 433 -1.70 -37.97 15.91
CA ASN A 433 -1.53 -39.42 15.95
C ASN A 433 -0.13 -39.78 16.49
N PRO A 434 0.13 -39.67 17.80
CA PRO A 434 1.48 -39.84 18.36
C PRO A 434 2.05 -41.26 18.18
N GLU A 435 1.21 -42.29 18.09
CA GLU A 435 1.64 -43.69 17.95
C GLU A 435 2.44 -43.94 16.65
N ASN A 436 2.12 -43.22 15.58
CA ASN A 436 2.79 -43.35 14.28
C ASN A 436 4.06 -42.47 14.15
N SER A 437 4.44 -41.72 15.19
CA SER A 437 5.57 -40.78 15.14
C SER A 437 6.89 -41.46 14.76
N ARG A 438 7.18 -42.64 15.32
CA ARG A 438 8.39 -43.41 15.00
C ARG A 438 8.44 -43.82 13.52
N GLN A 439 7.30 -44.22 12.96
CA GLN A 439 7.20 -44.64 11.57
C GLN A 439 7.43 -43.46 10.63
N ARG A 440 6.79 -42.31 10.90
CA ARG A 440 6.99 -41.08 10.11
C ARG A 440 8.42 -40.59 10.15
N MET A 441 9.05 -40.55 11.33
CA MET A 441 10.44 -40.12 11.47
C MET A 441 11.40 -41.04 10.70
N THR A 442 11.15 -42.36 10.74
CA THR A 442 11.94 -43.35 9.98
C THR A 442 11.76 -43.17 8.47
N ALA A 443 10.53 -42.92 8.01
CA ALA A 443 10.25 -42.67 6.61
C ALA A 443 10.92 -41.38 6.10
N LEU A 444 10.84 -40.29 6.88
CA LEU A 444 11.49 -39.03 6.56
C LEU A 444 13.01 -39.18 6.48
N ARG A 445 13.62 -39.86 7.46
CA ARG A 445 15.06 -40.13 7.49
C ARG A 445 15.52 -40.95 6.29
N LYS A 446 14.84 -42.06 5.97
CA LYS A 446 15.16 -42.88 4.79
C LYS A 446 15.08 -42.07 3.50
N SER A 447 14.08 -41.20 3.39
CA SER A 447 13.92 -40.35 2.21
C SER A 447 15.00 -39.26 2.13
N ALA A 448 15.43 -38.70 3.26
CA ALA A 448 16.53 -37.74 3.33
C ALA A 448 17.89 -38.38 3.00
N GLU A 449 18.15 -39.60 3.47
CA GLU A 449 19.33 -40.39 3.10
C GLU A 449 19.35 -40.67 1.59
N LYS A 450 18.21 -41.04 1.00
CA LYS A 450 18.10 -41.28 -0.44
C LYS A 450 18.38 -40.02 -1.28
N ASN A 451 17.97 -38.85 -0.79
CA ASN A 451 18.15 -37.57 -1.49
C ASN A 451 19.48 -36.86 -1.14
N ASN A 452 20.33 -37.45 -0.29
CA ASN A 452 21.56 -36.85 0.23
C ASN A 452 21.35 -35.46 0.88
N ASP A 453 20.21 -35.24 1.55
CA ASP A 453 19.94 -33.98 2.26
C ASP A 453 20.60 -33.98 3.64
N ILE A 454 21.88 -33.62 3.67
CA ILE A 454 22.72 -33.62 4.88
C ILE A 454 22.18 -32.64 5.94
N LEU A 455 21.59 -31.52 5.52
CA LEU A 455 21.06 -30.51 6.45
C LEU A 455 19.86 -31.07 7.21
N LEU A 456 18.91 -31.67 6.50
CA LEU A 456 17.73 -32.26 7.13
C LEU A 456 18.10 -33.44 8.04
N LEU A 457 19.09 -34.25 7.66
CA LEU A 457 19.58 -35.34 8.50
C LEU A 457 20.18 -34.83 9.82
N ASN A 458 20.93 -33.72 9.77
CA ASN A 458 21.46 -33.08 10.97
C ASN A 458 20.35 -32.53 11.87
N GLU A 459 19.32 -31.90 11.29
CA GLU A 459 18.14 -31.41 12.03
C GLU A 459 17.37 -32.56 12.71
N ILE A 460 17.15 -33.67 11.99
CA ILE A 460 16.49 -34.87 12.51
C ILE A 460 17.29 -35.47 13.68
N ASN A 461 18.61 -35.58 13.54
CA ASN A 461 19.49 -36.12 14.58
C ASN A 461 19.48 -35.24 15.83
N HIS A 462 19.49 -33.90 15.66
CA HIS A 462 19.39 -32.97 16.77
C HIS A 462 18.03 -33.08 17.49
N TYR A 463 16.93 -33.19 16.73
CA TYR A 463 15.60 -33.38 17.29
C TYR A 463 15.47 -34.69 18.08
N ALA A 464 16.08 -35.77 17.60
CA ALA A 464 16.10 -37.06 18.30
C ALA A 464 16.88 -37.02 19.62
N GLN A 465 17.91 -36.16 19.73
CA GLN A 465 18.69 -35.97 20.96
C GLN A 465 17.94 -35.16 22.02
N ILE A 466 17.08 -34.21 21.63
CA ILE A 466 16.30 -33.38 22.58
C ILE A 466 15.13 -34.16 23.22
N ARG A 467 14.65 -35.21 22.55
CA ARG A 467 13.49 -36.02 23.00
C ARG A 467 13.87 -37.21 23.89
N LEU A 468 15.16 -37.54 23.98
CA LEU A 468 15.76 -38.52 24.89
C LEU A 468 16.19 -37.82 26.17
#